data_AF-A0A2G2G4M3-F1
#
_entry.id   AF-A0A2G2G4M3-F1
#
_cell.length_a   1.000
_cell.length_b   1.000
_cell.length_c   1.000
_cell.angle_alpha   90.00
_cell.angle_beta   90.00
_cell.angle_gamma   90.00
#
_symmetry.space_group_name_H-M   'P 1'
#
loop_
_entity.id
_entity.type
_entity.pdbx_description
1 polymer ?
#
loop_
_entity_poly.entity_id
_entity_poly.type
_entity_poly.pdbx_seq_one_letter_code
_entity_poly.pdbx_strand_id
1 'polypeptide(L)'
;MNHNILFLQYKGKNILLKPIYTIIISLLYIFPSSSYAICDNFFVDFLTSGDRYSIEDENVYYCSGNGYIGQRIARKLVGVDLDSFKKLSYGYAGDKQNVYYLGDKINLDNKSFVVLSDYFVKDKNGVYFQSHKFDCDINSFKVIDAKHAVDKNNLYVIVTRLSKSEISTYKVAEIASKAYSKKILTKKVKADLLRRDIFMEMCLNPTTMQKVILCAIHETRFSEPACDKLSKDYINNEKLSLRLSYDNLTDISPLKYFKGLSKLDISRNKITDISVLSKFKMLKKLNISHNPITDISPLNTLYNLEELSMKNDYLRDISSIKKLQKLKTLTIKGKINTLEPLRELTELKELSFNSQKSSDICVLNNLNSLTSLEFIISNISDISCLKDLQNLKSLKITDSPIQDISVVSNYPKLSSINLNDTNVKDISVLKPLLNIVTVNINNTNVTDASPLSGKYMSMFSAENTPLRWCSPKTSQEMIDGVSCYETDETLKPLWKRMLRQ
;
A
#
# COMPACT_ATOMS: atom_id res chain seq x y z
N MET A 1 -34.40 -41.24 35.94
CA MET A 1 -33.65 -42.48 36.27
C MET A 1 -33.57 -43.34 35.01
N ASN A 2 -32.49 -44.12 34.91
CA ASN A 2 -32.10 -45.06 33.85
C ASN A 2 -31.46 -44.51 32.56
N HIS A 3 -30.12 -44.41 32.66
CA HIS A 3 -29.17 -44.61 31.57
C HIS A 3 -29.47 -45.90 30.80
N ASN A 4 -29.58 -45.81 29.47
CA ASN A 4 -29.17 -46.90 28.59
C ASN A 4 -28.05 -46.40 27.70
N ILE A 5 -26.83 -46.39 28.27
CA ILE A 5 -25.61 -46.28 27.47
C ILE A 5 -25.38 -47.68 26.87
N LEU A 6 -25.62 -47.81 25.56
CA LEU A 6 -25.28 -49.02 24.81
C LEU A 6 -23.79 -49.00 24.50
N PHE A 7 -23.06 -49.95 25.08
CA PHE A 7 -21.68 -50.25 24.73
C PHE A 7 -21.67 -51.30 23.62
N LEU A 8 -21.00 -50.98 22.52
CA LEU A 8 -20.65 -51.97 21.50
C LEU A 8 -19.21 -52.43 21.77
N GLN A 9 -19.02 -53.73 21.90
CA GLN A 9 -17.72 -54.33 22.12
C GLN A 9 -17.19 -54.85 20.78
N TYR A 10 -16.16 -54.20 20.25
CA TYR A 10 -15.49 -54.63 19.03
C TYR A 10 -13.98 -54.73 19.30
N LYS A 11 -13.42 -55.93 19.10
CA LYS A 11 -12.02 -56.29 19.41
C LYS A 11 -11.56 -55.85 20.83
N GLY A 12 -12.40 -56.09 21.83
CA GLY A 12 -12.03 -55.97 23.24
C GLY A 12 -12.00 -54.56 23.83
N LYS A 13 -12.45 -53.52 23.12
CA LYS A 13 -12.64 -52.16 23.68
C LYS A 13 -14.11 -51.75 23.63
N ASN A 14 -14.56 -51.06 24.68
CA ASN A 14 -15.92 -50.54 24.80
C ASN A 14 -16.01 -49.15 24.16
N ILE A 15 -16.92 -48.98 23.19
CA ILE A 15 -17.17 -47.69 22.52
C ILE A 15 -18.54 -47.16 22.95
N LEU A 16 -18.61 -45.85 23.25
CA LEU A 16 -19.81 -45.15 23.70
C LEU A 16 -20.53 -44.50 22.49
N LEU A 17 -21.74 -44.95 22.17
CA LEU A 17 -22.53 -44.39 21.06
C LEU A 17 -23.50 -43.30 21.54
N LYS A 18 -23.57 -42.17 20.83
CA LYS A 18 -24.58 -41.11 21.03
C LYS A 18 -25.86 -41.36 20.21
N PRO A 19 -27.02 -40.81 20.60
CA PRO A 19 -28.35 -41.30 20.19
C PRO A 19 -28.74 -41.11 18.70
N ILE A 20 -27.95 -40.38 17.91
CA ILE A 20 -28.30 -40.04 16.51
C ILE A 20 -28.05 -41.21 15.54
N TYR A 21 -27.27 -42.22 15.92
CA TYR A 21 -26.83 -43.30 15.03
C TYR A 21 -27.87 -44.42 14.81
N THR A 22 -28.95 -44.47 15.57
CA THR A 22 -29.91 -45.59 15.53
C THR A 22 -30.84 -45.56 14.31
N ILE A 23 -30.94 -44.44 13.60
CA ILE A 23 -31.89 -44.27 12.48
C ILE A 23 -31.28 -44.73 11.13
N ILE A 24 -29.96 -44.83 11.01
CA ILE A 24 -29.27 -45.10 9.73
C ILE A 24 -29.18 -46.59 9.39
N ILE A 25 -29.32 -47.48 10.38
CA ILE A 25 -29.16 -48.94 10.17
C ILE A 25 -30.33 -49.55 9.37
N SER A 26 -31.47 -48.87 9.28
CA SER A 26 -32.66 -49.36 8.58
C SER A 26 -32.59 -49.27 7.04
N LEU A 27 -31.56 -48.62 6.47
CA LEU A 27 -31.40 -48.44 5.02
C LEU A 27 -30.31 -49.33 4.37
N LEU A 28 -29.62 -50.17 5.15
CA LEU A 28 -28.45 -50.95 4.70
C LEU A 28 -28.76 -52.34 4.10
N TYR A 29 -30.03 -52.63 3.81
CA TYR A 29 -30.44 -53.94 3.27
C TYR A 29 -30.86 -53.92 1.79
N ILE A 30 -30.29 -53.04 0.95
CA ILE A 30 -30.46 -53.14 -0.50
C ILE A 30 -29.17 -52.67 -1.19
N PHE A 31 -28.30 -53.61 -1.59
CA PHE A 31 -27.44 -53.64 -2.79
C PHE A 31 -26.23 -54.58 -2.57
N PRO A 32 -26.26 -55.81 -3.10
CA PRO A 32 -25.10 -56.69 -3.18
C PRO A 32 -24.30 -56.37 -4.45
N SER A 33 -22.97 -56.39 -4.34
CA SER A 33 -21.96 -56.26 -5.43
C SER A 33 -21.90 -54.91 -6.16
N SER A 34 -20.80 -54.16 -5.98
CA SER A 34 -19.96 -53.57 -7.04
C SER A 34 -19.14 -52.37 -6.54
N SER A 35 -17.81 -52.52 -6.57
CA SER A 35 -16.76 -51.49 -6.81
C SER A 35 -16.67 -50.21 -5.97
N TYR A 36 -17.61 -49.89 -5.08
CA TYR A 36 -17.66 -48.61 -4.37
C TYR A 36 -18.10 -48.79 -2.91
N ALA A 37 -17.36 -48.19 -1.96
CA ALA A 37 -17.72 -48.13 -0.55
C ALA A 37 -17.84 -46.66 -0.09
N ILE A 38 -18.76 -46.40 0.85
CA ILE A 38 -18.99 -45.07 1.43
C ILE A 38 -17.97 -44.85 2.57
N CYS A 39 -17.09 -43.84 2.47
CA CYS A 39 -15.99 -43.67 3.44
C CYS A 39 -16.45 -43.27 4.87
N ASP A 40 -17.75 -43.02 5.11
CA ASP A 40 -18.25 -42.55 6.42
C ASP A 40 -18.40 -43.67 7.48
N ASN A 41 -18.31 -44.95 7.10
CA ASN A 41 -18.36 -46.08 8.04
C ASN A 41 -17.02 -46.84 8.19
N PHE A 42 -15.93 -46.33 7.58
CA PHE A 42 -14.63 -47.03 7.53
C PHE A 42 -13.49 -46.15 8.09
N PHE A 43 -13.11 -46.48 9.33
CA PHE A 43 -11.84 -46.22 10.04
C PHE A 43 -11.31 -44.79 10.32
N VAL A 44 -10.75 -44.69 11.52
CA VAL A 44 -10.29 -43.52 12.28
C VAL A 44 -8.97 -42.91 11.75
N ASP A 45 -8.30 -43.55 10.80
CA ASP A 45 -6.98 -43.13 10.28
C ASP A 45 -7.02 -41.91 9.34
N PHE A 46 -8.19 -41.54 8.82
CA PHE A 46 -8.31 -40.44 7.85
C PHE A 46 -8.21 -39.04 8.46
N LEU A 47 -8.40 -38.89 9.77
CA LEU A 47 -8.50 -37.59 10.43
C LEU A 47 -7.16 -37.05 10.94
N THR A 48 -6.09 -37.86 10.92
CA THR A 48 -4.81 -37.49 11.57
C THR A 48 -3.61 -37.39 10.63
N SER A 49 -3.63 -37.98 9.42
CA SER A 49 -2.46 -37.97 8.51
C SER A 49 -2.62 -37.17 7.20
N GLY A 50 -3.84 -36.81 6.78
CA GLY A 50 -4.06 -36.20 5.47
C GLY A 50 -3.91 -37.17 4.28
N ASP A 51 -3.67 -38.46 4.55
CA ASP A 51 -3.49 -39.49 3.52
C ASP A 51 -4.84 -40.02 3.02
N ARG A 52 -4.99 -40.11 1.69
CA ARG A 52 -6.23 -40.53 1.02
C ARG A 52 -6.32 -42.02 0.67
N TYR A 53 -5.36 -42.83 1.14
CA TYR A 53 -5.28 -44.27 0.87
C TYR A 53 -5.50 -45.12 2.13
N SER A 54 -6.26 -46.21 2.01
CA SER A 54 -6.45 -47.24 3.05
C SER A 54 -6.15 -48.64 2.53
N ILE A 55 -5.77 -49.56 3.44
CA ILE A 55 -5.61 -50.98 3.17
C ILE A 55 -6.61 -51.72 4.05
N GLU A 56 -7.55 -52.45 3.45
CA GLU A 56 -8.59 -53.20 4.14
C GLU A 56 -8.88 -54.50 3.39
N ASP A 57 -9.08 -55.60 4.13
CA ASP A 57 -9.39 -56.93 3.57
C ASP A 57 -8.49 -57.32 2.38
N GLU A 58 -7.18 -57.17 2.54
CA GLU A 58 -6.18 -57.45 1.48
C GLU A 58 -6.40 -56.62 0.19
N ASN A 59 -6.94 -55.41 0.31
CA ASN A 59 -7.17 -54.52 -0.83
C ASN A 59 -6.80 -53.08 -0.49
N VAL A 60 -6.34 -52.35 -1.52
CA VAL A 60 -6.01 -50.92 -1.39
C VAL A 60 -7.14 -50.07 -1.95
N TYR A 61 -7.55 -49.06 -1.20
CA TYR A 61 -8.59 -48.11 -1.59
C TYR A 61 -8.06 -46.68 -1.59
N TYR A 62 -8.60 -45.85 -2.48
CA TYR A 62 -8.40 -44.41 -2.50
C TYR A 62 -9.74 -43.69 -2.31
N CYS A 63 -9.84 -42.82 -1.29
CA CYS A 63 -11.04 -42.01 -1.03
C CYS A 63 -10.93 -40.66 -1.78
N SER A 64 -11.83 -40.44 -2.73
CA SER A 64 -11.98 -39.16 -3.43
C SER A 64 -12.98 -38.25 -2.69
N GLY A 65 -12.60 -37.00 -2.39
CA GLY A 65 -13.50 -36.03 -1.75
C GLY A 65 -12.87 -34.67 -1.50
N ASN A 66 -13.60 -33.60 -1.85
CA ASN A 66 -13.22 -32.21 -1.59
C ASN A 66 -13.85 -31.77 -0.26
N GLY A 67 -13.11 -31.88 0.86
CA GLY A 67 -13.22 -31.04 2.07
C GLY A 67 -14.58 -30.78 2.77
N TYR A 68 -15.72 -31.20 2.24
CA TYR A 68 -17.06 -30.93 2.75
C TYR A 68 -17.73 -32.25 3.11
N ILE A 69 -18.32 -32.26 4.29
CA ILE A 69 -18.90 -33.41 4.97
C ILE A 69 -20.13 -33.86 4.18
N GLY A 70 -20.03 -35.00 3.49
CA GLY A 70 -21.12 -35.60 2.72
C GLY A 70 -20.62 -36.47 1.58
N GLN A 71 -20.64 -37.80 1.77
CA GLN A 71 -20.40 -38.86 0.78
C GLN A 71 -19.03 -38.84 0.08
N ARG A 72 -18.00 -39.30 0.78
CA ARG A 72 -16.73 -39.70 0.16
C ARG A 72 -16.85 -41.10 -0.45
N ILE A 73 -16.43 -41.26 -1.70
CA ILE A 73 -16.45 -42.54 -2.41
C ILE A 73 -15.05 -43.15 -2.39
N ALA A 74 -14.92 -44.36 -1.85
CA ALA A 74 -13.71 -45.16 -1.90
C ALA A 74 -13.67 -45.97 -3.20
N ARG A 75 -12.59 -45.80 -3.97
CA ARG A 75 -12.31 -46.58 -5.18
C ARG A 75 -11.24 -47.62 -4.87
N LYS A 76 -11.54 -48.89 -5.12
CA LYS A 76 -10.58 -50.00 -5.03
C LYS A 76 -9.53 -49.86 -6.14
N LEU A 77 -8.25 -49.93 -5.79
CA LEU A 77 -7.15 -50.04 -6.75
C LEU A 77 -7.01 -51.51 -7.18
N VAL A 78 -6.73 -51.74 -8.46
CA VAL A 78 -6.60 -53.08 -9.06
C VAL A 78 -5.13 -53.37 -9.36
N GLY A 79 -4.67 -54.59 -9.02
CA GLY A 79 -3.31 -55.05 -9.33
C GLY A 79 -2.21 -54.45 -8.44
N VAL A 80 -2.58 -54.02 -7.23
CA VAL A 80 -1.62 -53.52 -6.23
C VAL A 80 -0.92 -54.68 -5.55
N ASP A 81 0.40 -54.62 -5.48
CA ASP A 81 1.19 -55.55 -4.67
C ASP A 81 1.17 -55.09 -3.22
N LEU A 82 0.42 -55.78 -2.37
CA LEU A 82 0.17 -55.38 -0.98
C LEU A 82 1.44 -55.40 -0.13
N ASP A 83 2.30 -56.40 -0.31
CA ASP A 83 3.50 -56.60 0.50
C ASP A 83 4.49 -55.44 0.35
N SER A 84 4.49 -54.79 -0.81
CA SER A 84 5.37 -53.69 -1.12
C SER A 84 4.68 -52.32 -1.17
N PHE A 85 3.37 -52.27 -0.91
CA PHE A 85 2.61 -51.03 -0.99
C PHE A 85 3.00 -50.05 0.12
N LYS A 86 3.28 -48.82 -0.27
CA LYS A 86 3.64 -47.72 0.60
C LYS A 86 2.78 -46.50 0.29
N LYS A 87 2.13 -45.97 1.32
CA LYS A 87 1.51 -44.64 1.27
C LYS A 87 2.62 -43.60 1.24
N LEU A 88 2.52 -42.65 0.33
CA LEU A 88 3.43 -41.52 0.23
C LEU A 88 2.65 -40.24 0.50
N SER A 89 3.36 -39.14 0.67
CA SER A 89 2.73 -37.85 0.95
C SER A 89 1.94 -37.32 -0.25
N TYR A 90 0.97 -36.46 0.06
CA TYR A 90 0.28 -35.61 -0.91
C TYR A 90 -0.53 -36.35 -1.99
N GLY A 91 -1.01 -37.55 -1.66
CA GLY A 91 -1.85 -38.34 -2.56
C GLY A 91 -1.06 -39.17 -3.58
N TYR A 92 0.25 -39.29 -3.41
CA TYR A 92 1.04 -40.34 -4.06
C TYR A 92 1.03 -41.63 -3.22
N ALA A 93 1.14 -42.77 -3.88
CA ALA A 93 1.41 -44.06 -3.25
C ALA A 93 2.19 -44.93 -4.24
N GLY A 94 2.78 -46.05 -3.80
CA GLY A 94 3.48 -46.93 -4.74
C GLY A 94 3.64 -48.35 -4.19
N ASP A 95 3.89 -49.28 -5.09
CA ASP A 95 4.27 -50.66 -4.80
C ASP A 95 5.55 -51.04 -5.61
N LYS A 96 6.01 -52.29 -5.50
CA LYS A 96 7.24 -52.77 -6.16
C LYS A 96 7.19 -52.73 -7.70
N GLN A 97 6.05 -52.41 -8.31
CA GLN A 97 5.86 -52.32 -9.77
C GLN A 97 5.29 -50.97 -10.22
N ASN A 98 4.56 -50.27 -9.36
CA ASN A 98 3.66 -49.19 -9.78
C ASN A 98 3.76 -47.97 -8.84
N VAL A 99 3.57 -46.78 -9.40
CA VAL A 99 3.32 -45.56 -8.65
C VAL A 99 1.90 -45.08 -8.95
N TYR A 100 1.22 -44.58 -7.94
CA TYR A 100 -0.16 -44.11 -7.99
C TYR A 100 -0.22 -42.64 -7.57
N TYR A 101 -1.06 -41.84 -8.24
CA TYR A 101 -1.42 -40.48 -7.85
C TYR A 101 -2.93 -40.36 -7.82
N LEU A 102 -3.48 -39.94 -6.67
CA LEU A 102 -4.93 -39.81 -6.45
C LEU A 102 -5.71 -41.08 -6.84
N GLY A 103 -5.10 -42.23 -6.59
CA GLY A 103 -5.61 -43.56 -6.89
C GLY A 103 -5.37 -44.03 -8.32
N ASP A 104 -4.90 -43.20 -9.25
CA ASP A 104 -4.64 -43.58 -10.64
C ASP A 104 -3.18 -44.03 -10.81
N LYS A 105 -2.95 -45.11 -11.56
CA LYS A 105 -1.59 -45.58 -11.88
C LYS A 105 -0.90 -44.59 -12.83
N ILE A 106 0.30 -44.14 -12.47
CA ILE A 106 1.13 -43.23 -13.27
C ILE A 106 2.39 -43.93 -13.75
N ASN A 107 2.85 -43.58 -14.96
CA ASN A 107 4.00 -44.20 -15.59
C ASN A 107 5.31 -43.53 -15.13
N LEU A 108 5.87 -44.02 -14.02
CA LEU A 108 7.13 -43.58 -13.40
C LEU A 108 8.05 -44.77 -13.14
N ASP A 109 9.37 -44.53 -13.14
CA ASP A 109 10.35 -45.50 -12.67
C ASP A 109 10.29 -45.65 -11.15
N ASN A 110 9.69 -46.74 -10.72
CA ASN A 110 9.40 -47.01 -9.31
C ASN A 110 10.64 -47.24 -8.43
N LYS A 111 11.84 -47.43 -9.00
CA LYS A 111 13.08 -47.61 -8.25
C LYS A 111 13.79 -46.30 -7.94
N SER A 112 13.56 -45.27 -8.75
CA SER A 112 14.25 -43.98 -8.65
C SER A 112 13.33 -42.80 -8.36
N PHE A 113 12.02 -43.03 -8.17
CA PHE A 113 11.10 -41.94 -7.91
C PHE A 113 11.28 -41.33 -6.52
N VAL A 114 11.12 -40.01 -6.43
CA VAL A 114 11.22 -39.18 -5.22
C VAL A 114 10.13 -38.13 -5.27
N VAL A 115 9.35 -38.01 -4.19
CA VAL A 115 8.35 -36.94 -4.04
C VAL A 115 9.05 -35.66 -3.64
N LEU A 116 8.88 -34.60 -4.44
CA LEU A 116 9.51 -33.30 -4.21
C LEU A 116 8.59 -32.31 -3.49
N SER A 117 7.28 -32.38 -3.75
CA SER A 117 6.25 -31.57 -3.07
C SER A 117 4.84 -32.11 -3.36
N ASP A 118 3.81 -31.38 -2.88
CA ASP A 118 2.38 -31.64 -3.12
C ASP A 118 2.01 -31.91 -4.58
N TYR A 119 2.81 -31.38 -5.50
CA TYR A 119 2.51 -31.43 -6.91
C TYR A 119 3.61 -32.03 -7.77
N PHE A 120 4.85 -32.13 -7.30
CA PHE A 120 5.99 -32.56 -8.10
C PHE A 120 6.60 -33.88 -7.61
N VAL A 121 6.85 -34.79 -8.56
CA VAL A 121 7.60 -36.03 -8.37
C VAL A 121 8.70 -36.12 -9.42
N LYS A 122 9.84 -36.70 -9.07
CA LYS A 122 10.97 -36.91 -9.99
C LYS A 122 11.36 -38.37 -10.00
N ASP A 123 11.75 -38.90 -11.15
CA ASP A 123 12.46 -40.18 -11.28
C ASP A 123 13.75 -39.97 -12.10
N LYS A 124 14.45 -41.06 -12.43
CA LYS A 124 15.66 -41.01 -13.28
C LYS A 124 15.40 -40.51 -14.71
N ASN A 125 14.14 -40.56 -15.17
CA ASN A 125 13.73 -40.23 -16.52
C ASN A 125 13.17 -38.80 -16.64
N GLY A 126 12.73 -38.16 -15.55
CA GLY A 126 12.12 -36.84 -15.62
C GLY A 126 11.58 -36.30 -14.29
N VAL A 127 11.06 -35.08 -14.37
CA VAL A 127 10.20 -34.49 -13.33
C VAL A 127 8.78 -34.40 -13.85
N TYR A 128 7.82 -34.63 -12.97
CA TYR A 128 6.41 -34.80 -13.26
C TYR A 128 5.60 -33.92 -12.33
N PHE A 129 4.61 -33.21 -12.86
CA PHE A 129 3.55 -32.58 -12.08
C PHE A 129 2.32 -33.44 -12.14
N GLN A 130 1.85 -33.90 -10.98
CA GLN A 130 0.76 -34.86 -10.89
C GLN A 130 1.11 -36.13 -11.70
N SER A 131 0.52 -36.29 -12.88
CA SER A 131 0.75 -37.39 -13.82
C SER A 131 1.48 -36.99 -15.11
N HIS A 132 1.86 -35.72 -15.28
CA HIS A 132 2.41 -35.19 -16.54
C HIS A 132 3.90 -34.88 -16.42
N LYS A 133 4.71 -35.41 -17.34
CA LYS A 133 6.15 -35.15 -17.42
C LYS A 133 6.43 -33.74 -17.96
N PHE A 134 7.37 -33.03 -17.37
CA PHE A 134 7.91 -31.78 -17.91
C PHE A 134 9.18 -31.98 -18.71
N ASP A 135 9.39 -31.07 -19.66
CA ASP A 135 10.70 -30.81 -20.24
C ASP A 135 11.50 -29.90 -19.29
N CYS A 136 12.47 -30.47 -18.59
CA CYS A 136 13.28 -29.80 -17.58
C CYS A 136 14.66 -30.43 -17.43
N ASP A 137 15.60 -29.66 -16.87
CA ASP A 137 16.88 -30.19 -16.43
C ASP A 137 16.73 -30.89 -15.08
N ILE A 138 16.62 -32.22 -15.16
CA ILE A 138 16.43 -33.15 -14.04
C ILE A 138 17.44 -32.90 -12.90
N ASN A 139 18.70 -32.60 -13.22
CA ASN A 139 19.78 -32.51 -12.23
C ASN A 139 19.75 -31.22 -11.40
N SER A 140 19.25 -30.14 -11.97
CA SER A 140 19.18 -28.83 -11.31
C SER A 140 17.78 -28.46 -10.82
N PHE A 141 16.78 -29.30 -11.08
CA PHE A 141 15.38 -29.06 -10.70
C PHE A 141 15.18 -28.97 -9.17
N LYS A 142 14.50 -27.91 -8.73
CA LYS A 142 14.18 -27.61 -7.33
C LYS A 142 12.79 -27.00 -7.23
N VAL A 143 11.96 -27.51 -6.31
CA VAL A 143 10.66 -26.90 -5.98
C VAL A 143 10.89 -25.72 -5.04
N ILE A 144 10.24 -24.58 -5.32
CA ILE A 144 10.31 -23.37 -4.48
C ILE A 144 9.13 -23.35 -3.51
N ASP A 145 7.91 -23.49 -4.02
CA ASP A 145 6.69 -23.54 -3.23
C ASP A 145 5.59 -24.35 -3.94
N ALA A 146 4.38 -24.35 -3.38
CA ALA A 146 3.21 -25.07 -3.90
C ALA A 146 2.84 -24.75 -5.37
N LYS A 147 3.30 -23.63 -5.94
CA LYS A 147 2.95 -23.20 -7.30
C LYS A 147 4.16 -22.92 -8.18
N HIS A 148 5.39 -23.02 -7.66
CA HIS A 148 6.59 -22.63 -8.37
C HIS A 148 7.73 -23.65 -8.21
N ALA A 149 8.44 -23.92 -9.30
CA ALA A 149 9.67 -24.73 -9.32
C ALA A 149 10.68 -24.15 -10.32
N VAL A 150 11.97 -24.45 -10.18
CA VAL A 150 13.05 -23.98 -11.08
C VAL A 150 13.99 -25.11 -11.46
N ASP A 151 14.68 -24.97 -12.58
CA ASP A 151 15.92 -25.67 -12.87
C ASP A 151 17.01 -24.64 -13.26
N LYS A 152 18.18 -25.08 -13.72
CA LYS A 152 19.29 -24.19 -14.11
C LYS A 152 18.93 -23.24 -15.26
N ASN A 153 17.89 -23.55 -16.03
CA ASN A 153 17.48 -22.84 -17.25
C ASN A 153 16.09 -22.18 -17.12
N ASN A 154 15.20 -22.68 -16.27
CA ASN A 154 13.76 -22.43 -16.33
C ASN A 154 13.11 -22.22 -14.95
N LEU A 155 12.02 -21.46 -14.91
CA LEU A 155 11.04 -21.33 -13.82
C LEU A 155 9.68 -21.84 -14.33
N TYR A 156 9.06 -22.71 -13.55
CA TYR A 156 7.77 -23.34 -13.79
C TYR A 156 6.72 -22.73 -12.85
N VAL A 157 5.56 -22.30 -13.40
CA VAL A 157 4.46 -21.70 -12.64
C VAL A 157 3.16 -22.46 -12.88
N ILE A 158 2.49 -22.88 -11.81
CA ILE A 158 1.26 -23.67 -11.86
C ILE A 158 0.05 -22.75 -11.63
N VAL A 159 -0.81 -22.62 -12.63
CA VAL A 159 -2.10 -21.91 -12.53
C VAL A 159 -3.22 -22.94 -12.42
N THR A 160 -4.15 -22.73 -11.50
CA THR A 160 -5.17 -23.70 -11.06
C THR A 160 -6.21 -24.13 -12.11
N ARG A 161 -6.08 -23.72 -13.38
CA ARG A 161 -6.97 -24.10 -14.48
C ARG A 161 -6.29 -23.91 -15.84
N LEU A 162 -5.69 -24.96 -16.40
CA LEU A 162 -5.22 -25.01 -17.79
C LEU A 162 -5.50 -26.39 -18.40
N SER A 163 -5.69 -26.40 -19.71
CA SER A 163 -5.99 -27.57 -20.55
C SER A 163 -4.71 -28.29 -20.99
N LYS A 164 -4.83 -29.57 -21.41
CA LYS A 164 -3.70 -30.49 -21.73
C LYS A 164 -2.65 -29.95 -22.70
N SER A 165 -2.95 -28.91 -23.49
CA SER A 165 -2.05 -28.34 -24.50
C SER A 165 -1.15 -27.20 -24.03
N GLU A 166 -1.28 -26.74 -22.79
CA GLU A 166 -0.64 -25.48 -22.31
C GLU A 166 0.59 -25.71 -21.41
N ILE A 167 1.03 -26.96 -21.23
CA ILE A 167 1.99 -27.37 -20.18
C ILE A 167 3.46 -27.15 -20.59
N SER A 168 3.79 -26.97 -21.87
CA SER A 168 5.17 -26.98 -22.37
C SER A 168 5.85 -25.62 -22.58
N THR A 169 5.16 -24.50 -22.36
CA THR A 169 5.66 -23.17 -22.80
C THR A 169 5.76 -22.13 -21.70
N TYR A 170 6.53 -22.40 -20.64
CA TYR A 170 7.07 -21.30 -19.83
C TYR A 170 8.51 -21.61 -19.42
N LYS A 171 9.46 -21.15 -20.26
CA LYS A 171 10.90 -21.08 -19.98
C LYS A 171 11.20 -19.66 -19.50
N VAL A 172 11.63 -19.47 -18.25
CA VAL A 172 12.10 -18.16 -17.77
C VAL A 172 13.25 -18.33 -16.77
N ALA A 173 14.39 -17.70 -17.07
CA ALA A 173 15.67 -17.89 -16.38
C ALA A 173 15.89 -16.98 -15.14
N GLU A 174 16.47 -17.61 -14.11
CA GLU A 174 17.47 -17.17 -13.12
C GLU A 174 17.28 -15.90 -12.24
N ILE A 175 16.53 -14.87 -12.62
CA ILE A 175 16.34 -13.66 -11.76
C ILE A 175 15.13 -13.83 -10.82
N ALA A 176 14.13 -14.60 -11.22
CA ALA A 176 12.91 -14.82 -10.44
C ALA A 176 13.15 -15.57 -9.12
N SER A 177 14.12 -16.49 -9.07
CA SER A 177 14.36 -17.31 -7.87
C SER A 177 14.87 -16.48 -6.68
N LYS A 178 15.57 -15.37 -6.94
CA LYS A 178 16.00 -14.44 -5.88
C LYS A 178 14.92 -13.46 -5.42
N ALA A 179 13.85 -13.27 -6.19
CA ALA A 179 12.82 -12.28 -5.92
C ALA A 179 11.53 -12.84 -5.26
N TYR A 180 11.32 -14.16 -5.30
CA TYR A 180 9.98 -14.72 -5.05
C TYR A 180 9.73 -15.38 -3.69
N SER A 181 10.66 -15.30 -2.74
CA SER A 181 10.26 -15.40 -1.33
C SER A 181 9.66 -14.05 -0.92
N LYS A 182 8.39 -14.04 -0.52
CA LYS A 182 7.49 -12.90 -0.28
C LYS A 182 7.91 -11.94 0.86
N LYS A 183 9.21 -11.65 0.99
CA LYS A 183 9.81 -10.75 1.97
C LYS A 183 11.04 -9.98 1.45
N ILE A 184 11.44 -10.17 0.19
CA ILE A 184 12.64 -9.56 -0.40
C ILE A 184 12.29 -8.89 -1.75
N LEU A 185 11.40 -7.90 -1.73
CA LEU A 185 11.56 -6.74 -2.62
C LEU A 185 12.59 -5.82 -1.97
N THR A 186 13.84 -6.27 -1.88
CA THR A 186 14.89 -5.38 -1.41
C THR A 186 15.08 -4.29 -2.46
N LYS A 187 15.03 -3.05 -1.98
CA LYS A 187 15.56 -1.78 -2.51
C LYS A 187 16.64 -1.85 -3.62
N LYS A 188 17.43 -2.92 -3.68
CA LYS A 188 18.44 -3.19 -4.71
C LYS A 188 17.83 -3.59 -6.06
N VAL A 189 16.77 -4.41 -6.10
CA VAL A 189 16.13 -4.88 -7.35
C VAL A 189 15.44 -3.74 -8.10
N LYS A 190 14.81 -2.80 -7.40
CA LYS A 190 14.22 -1.59 -8.00
C LYS A 190 15.29 -0.63 -8.55
N ALA A 191 16.45 -0.54 -7.89
CA ALA A 191 17.59 0.25 -8.37
C ALA A 191 18.29 -0.40 -9.57
N ASP A 192 18.41 -1.74 -9.60
CA ASP A 192 19.00 -2.49 -10.71
C ASP A 192 18.11 -2.45 -11.96
N LEU A 193 16.78 -2.39 -11.81
CA LEU A 193 15.80 -2.23 -12.90
C LEU A 193 15.88 -0.88 -13.64
N LEU A 194 16.53 0.11 -13.04
CA LEU A 194 16.73 1.43 -13.64
C LEU A 194 18.13 1.61 -14.26
N ARG A 195 18.89 0.54 -14.46
CA ARG A 195 20.13 0.63 -15.24
C ARG A 195 19.86 0.72 -16.75
N ARG A 196 20.67 1.56 -17.41
CA ARG A 196 20.57 2.02 -18.81
C ARG A 196 20.46 0.90 -19.85
N ASP A 197 21.11 -0.24 -19.60
CA ASP A 197 21.17 -1.44 -20.42
C ASP A 197 19.89 -2.28 -20.32
N ILE A 198 19.45 -2.56 -19.09
CA ILE A 198 18.29 -3.39 -18.80
C ILE A 198 16.99 -2.73 -19.29
N PHE A 199 16.84 -1.42 -19.06
CA PHE A 199 15.65 -0.70 -19.50
C PHE A 199 15.52 -0.59 -21.03
N MET A 200 16.65 -0.49 -21.75
CA MET A 200 16.63 -0.39 -23.21
C MET A 200 16.22 -1.70 -23.89
N GLU A 201 16.63 -2.82 -23.31
CA GLU A 201 16.20 -4.15 -23.73
C GLU A 201 14.70 -4.36 -23.44
N MET A 202 14.20 -3.82 -22.31
CA MET A 202 12.79 -3.88 -21.89
C MET A 202 11.80 -3.21 -22.84
N CYS A 203 12.17 -2.11 -23.50
CA CYS A 203 11.18 -1.29 -24.22
C CYS A 203 11.16 -1.51 -25.73
N LEU A 204 12.24 -1.98 -26.34
CA LEU A 204 12.31 -2.20 -27.79
C LEU A 204 11.74 -3.56 -28.20
N ASN A 205 11.84 -4.58 -27.32
CA ASN A 205 11.22 -5.90 -27.45
C ASN A 205 11.05 -6.53 -26.04
N PRO A 206 10.00 -6.17 -25.26
CA PRO A 206 9.86 -6.64 -23.89
C PRO A 206 9.76 -8.16 -23.83
N THR A 207 10.70 -8.80 -23.13
CA THR A 207 10.59 -10.22 -22.77
C THR A 207 9.43 -10.43 -21.79
N THR A 208 8.92 -11.66 -21.68
CA THR A 208 7.83 -12.02 -20.76
C THR A 208 8.13 -11.62 -19.31
N MET A 209 9.39 -11.71 -18.86
CA MET A 209 9.83 -11.29 -17.52
C MET A 209 9.66 -9.79 -17.29
N GLN A 210 9.90 -8.97 -18.31
CA GLN A 210 9.87 -7.51 -18.23
C GLN A 210 8.43 -6.95 -18.29
N LYS A 211 7.55 -7.65 -19.02
CA LYS A 211 6.08 -7.49 -18.96
C LYS A 211 5.56 -7.75 -17.53
N VAL A 212 6.01 -8.82 -16.89
CA VAL A 212 5.64 -9.19 -15.51
C VAL A 212 6.14 -8.17 -14.49
N ILE A 213 7.34 -7.62 -14.66
CA ILE A 213 7.89 -6.57 -13.77
C ILE A 213 7.11 -5.25 -13.90
N LEU A 214 6.74 -4.86 -15.11
CA LEU A 214 5.86 -3.71 -15.36
C LEU A 214 4.47 -3.90 -14.71
N CYS A 215 3.90 -5.11 -14.77
CA CYS A 215 2.67 -5.46 -14.04
C CYS A 215 2.85 -5.44 -12.51
N ALA A 216 4.00 -5.89 -12.00
CA ALA A 216 4.29 -5.97 -10.56
C ALA A 216 4.48 -4.59 -9.90
N ILE A 217 4.91 -3.59 -10.65
CA ILE A 217 5.04 -2.20 -10.17
C ILE A 217 3.67 -1.57 -9.84
N HIS A 218 2.56 -2.10 -10.36
CA HIS A 218 1.24 -1.47 -10.23
C HIS A 218 0.24 -2.18 -9.28
N GLU A 219 0.63 -3.17 -8.46
CA GLU A 219 -0.25 -3.83 -7.45
C GLU A 219 -1.67 -4.26 -7.92
N THR A 220 -1.96 -4.29 -9.21
CA THR A 220 -3.28 -4.66 -9.73
C THR A 220 -3.20 -6.02 -10.39
N ARG A 221 -3.92 -6.99 -9.81
CA ARG A 221 -4.16 -8.31 -10.40
C ARG A 221 -4.74 -8.14 -11.81
N PHE A 222 -3.96 -8.37 -12.85
CA PHE A 222 -4.49 -8.50 -14.20
C PHE A 222 -3.81 -9.66 -14.93
N SER A 223 -4.65 -10.43 -15.61
CA SER A 223 -4.30 -11.54 -16.49
C SER A 223 -3.52 -11.06 -17.72
N GLU A 224 -2.79 -11.98 -18.36
CA GLU A 224 -1.78 -11.79 -19.39
C GLU A 224 -2.10 -10.95 -20.65
N PRO A 225 -3.33 -10.57 -21.06
CA PRO A 225 -3.51 -9.71 -22.23
C PRO A 225 -3.15 -8.22 -22.00
N ALA A 226 -2.83 -7.80 -20.77
CA ALA A 226 -2.71 -6.38 -20.43
C ALA A 226 -1.38 -5.73 -20.84
N CYS A 227 -0.29 -6.48 -21.06
CA CYS A 227 1.02 -5.88 -21.36
C CYS A 227 1.15 -5.31 -22.78
N ASP A 228 0.49 -5.91 -23.76
CA ASP A 228 0.48 -5.36 -25.13
C ASP A 228 -0.38 -4.10 -25.21
N LYS A 229 -1.44 -4.02 -24.38
CA LYS A 229 -2.25 -2.81 -24.18
C LYS A 229 -1.44 -1.72 -23.45
N LEU A 230 -0.72 -2.07 -22.39
CA LEU A 230 0.20 -1.17 -21.65
C LEU A 230 1.33 -0.62 -22.54
N SER A 231 1.89 -1.40 -23.48
CA SER A 231 2.94 -0.92 -24.40
C SER A 231 2.45 0.16 -25.38
N LYS A 232 1.22 0.00 -25.91
CA LYS A 232 0.59 0.99 -26.80
C LYS A 232 0.07 2.19 -26.03
N ASP A 233 -0.44 1.98 -24.82
CA ASP A 233 -0.97 3.04 -23.97
C ASP A 233 0.13 3.90 -23.32
N TYR A 234 1.28 3.34 -22.92
CA TYR A 234 2.32 4.11 -22.19
C TYR A 234 3.31 4.85 -23.09
N ILE A 235 3.48 4.40 -24.34
CA ILE A 235 4.34 5.06 -25.34
C ILE A 235 3.61 6.25 -25.97
N ASN A 236 2.27 6.20 -26.10
CA ASN A 236 1.48 7.18 -26.85
C ASN A 236 0.34 7.89 -26.07
N ASN A 237 0.00 7.53 -24.82
CA ASN A 237 -1.04 8.30 -24.10
C ASN A 237 -0.53 9.63 -23.56
N GLU A 238 -1.37 10.64 -23.69
CA GLU A 238 -1.10 12.03 -23.32
C GLU A 238 -1.05 12.27 -21.80
N LYS A 239 -1.45 11.31 -20.95
CA LYS A 239 -1.50 11.49 -19.48
C LYS A 239 -1.16 10.23 -18.69
N LEU A 240 0.13 9.95 -18.56
CA LEU A 240 0.64 8.90 -17.70
C LEU A 240 0.88 9.40 -16.25
N SER A 241 0.60 8.57 -15.24
CA SER A 241 0.87 8.83 -13.82
C SER A 241 1.72 7.72 -13.22
N LEU A 242 2.88 8.05 -12.65
CA LEU A 242 3.79 7.10 -12.02
C LEU A 242 4.05 7.44 -10.55
N ARG A 243 4.04 6.42 -9.69
CA ARG A 243 4.40 6.51 -8.26
C ARG A 243 5.53 5.53 -7.96
N LEU A 244 6.69 6.08 -7.63
CA LEU A 244 7.95 5.38 -7.37
C LEU A 244 8.54 5.82 -6.01
N SER A 245 7.67 6.12 -5.04
CA SER A 245 8.07 6.63 -3.72
C SER A 245 8.60 5.50 -2.82
N TYR A 246 9.61 5.76 -1.97
CA TYR A 246 10.22 4.78 -1.04
C TYR A 246 10.97 3.61 -1.70
N ASP A 247 11.31 3.74 -2.97
CA ASP A 247 11.89 2.66 -3.78
C ASP A 247 13.42 2.60 -3.75
N ASN A 248 14.02 3.53 -3.01
CA ASN A 248 15.46 3.60 -2.78
C ASN A 248 16.27 3.84 -4.06
N LEU A 249 15.62 4.47 -5.04
CA LEU A 249 16.18 4.77 -6.35
C LEU A 249 17.32 5.78 -6.24
N THR A 250 18.37 5.58 -7.04
CA THR A 250 19.47 6.53 -7.20
C THR A 250 19.52 7.11 -8.61
N ASP A 251 19.13 6.31 -9.61
CA ASP A 251 19.06 6.71 -11.01
C ASP A 251 17.60 6.69 -11.50
N ILE A 252 17.19 7.78 -12.13
CA ILE A 252 15.88 7.90 -12.81
C ILE A 252 16.03 8.22 -14.30
N SER A 253 17.25 8.18 -14.86
CA SER A 253 17.53 8.39 -16.28
C SER A 253 16.68 7.54 -17.23
N PRO A 254 16.22 6.30 -16.88
CA PRO A 254 15.31 5.55 -17.73
C PRO A 254 13.91 6.13 -17.82
N LEU A 255 13.53 7.09 -16.97
CA LEU A 255 12.23 7.72 -17.13
C LEU A 255 12.07 8.41 -18.51
N LYS A 256 13.18 8.74 -19.19
CA LYS A 256 13.19 9.46 -20.48
C LYS A 256 12.35 8.81 -21.59
N TYR A 257 12.00 7.54 -21.45
CA TYR A 257 11.19 6.82 -22.44
C TYR A 257 9.67 6.98 -22.22
N PHE A 258 9.24 7.49 -21.05
CA PHE A 258 7.85 7.78 -20.73
C PHE A 258 7.46 9.21 -21.16
N LYS A 259 7.37 9.45 -22.47
CA LYS A 259 7.17 10.80 -23.04
C LYS A 259 5.83 11.46 -22.64
N GLY A 260 4.80 10.67 -22.35
CA GLY A 260 3.46 11.14 -21.96
C GLY A 260 3.26 11.39 -20.46
N LEU A 261 4.33 11.52 -19.68
CA LEU A 261 4.24 11.63 -18.22
C LEU A 261 3.57 12.95 -17.80
N SER A 262 2.43 12.82 -17.11
CA SER A 262 1.64 13.93 -16.57
C SER A 262 1.71 14.05 -15.04
N LYS A 263 1.95 12.94 -14.33
CA LYS A 263 2.10 12.93 -12.87
C LYS A 263 3.27 12.02 -12.48
N LEU A 264 4.15 12.49 -11.61
CA LEU A 264 5.29 11.72 -11.12
C LEU A 264 5.50 11.94 -9.63
N ASP A 265 5.53 10.86 -8.87
CA ASP A 265 5.98 10.87 -7.47
C ASP A 265 7.23 9.98 -7.34
N ILE A 266 8.37 10.61 -7.12
CA ILE A 266 9.67 9.96 -6.87
C ILE A 266 10.19 10.29 -5.46
N SER A 267 9.29 10.62 -4.54
CA SER A 267 9.66 11.05 -3.19
C SER A 267 10.28 9.93 -2.35
N ARG A 268 11.10 10.29 -1.37
CA ARG A 268 11.70 9.37 -0.38
C ARG A 268 12.58 8.30 -1.03
N ASN A 269 13.42 8.74 -1.95
CA ASN A 269 14.45 7.93 -2.60
C ASN A 269 15.84 8.47 -2.24
N LYS A 270 16.87 8.09 -3.01
CA LYS A 270 18.25 8.53 -2.89
C LYS A 270 18.72 9.23 -4.17
N ILE A 271 17.80 9.91 -4.86
CA ILE A 271 18.04 10.54 -6.16
C ILE A 271 18.80 11.84 -5.93
N THR A 272 19.88 12.04 -6.68
CA THR A 272 20.65 13.30 -6.70
C THR A 272 20.50 14.02 -8.03
N ASP A 273 20.50 13.28 -9.14
CA ASP A 273 20.36 13.80 -10.50
C ASP A 273 18.92 13.67 -11.01
N ILE A 274 18.31 14.82 -11.32
CA ILE A 274 16.97 14.92 -11.92
C ILE A 274 17.00 15.53 -13.32
N SER A 275 18.16 15.55 -13.99
CA SER A 275 18.35 16.07 -15.36
C SER A 275 17.35 15.51 -16.36
N VAL A 276 16.98 14.23 -16.20
CA VAL A 276 15.97 13.56 -17.03
C VAL A 276 14.61 14.23 -17.00
N LEU A 277 14.24 14.90 -15.90
CA LEU A 277 12.93 15.52 -15.75
C LEU A 277 12.70 16.63 -16.78
N SER A 278 13.76 17.27 -17.26
CA SER A 278 13.69 18.33 -18.27
C SER A 278 12.98 17.91 -19.57
N LYS A 279 12.84 16.60 -19.81
CA LYS A 279 12.19 16.01 -20.98
C LYS A 279 10.66 15.94 -20.86
N PHE A 280 10.08 15.99 -19.67
CA PHE A 280 8.64 15.76 -19.45
C PHE A 280 7.84 17.06 -19.49
N LYS A 281 7.82 17.74 -20.64
CA LYS A 281 7.15 19.03 -20.83
C LYS A 281 5.62 19.00 -20.59
N MET A 282 5.01 17.82 -20.55
CA MET A 282 3.59 17.61 -20.25
C MET A 282 3.31 17.35 -18.76
N LEU A 283 4.35 17.32 -17.92
CA LEU A 283 4.20 17.05 -16.49
C LEU A 283 3.38 18.15 -15.82
N LYS A 284 2.31 17.75 -15.15
CA LYS A 284 1.40 18.60 -14.38
C LYS A 284 1.59 18.48 -12.88
N LYS A 285 1.98 17.30 -12.39
CA LYS A 285 2.18 17.06 -10.95
C LYS A 285 3.52 16.37 -10.70
N LEU A 286 4.31 16.92 -9.78
CA LEU A 286 5.62 16.39 -9.44
C LEU A 286 5.86 16.40 -7.93
N ASN A 287 6.28 15.26 -7.39
CA ASN A 287 6.78 15.15 -6.02
C ASN A 287 8.20 14.57 -6.03
N ILE A 288 9.18 15.40 -5.66
CA ILE A 288 10.60 15.02 -5.51
C ILE A 288 11.07 15.04 -4.05
N SER A 289 10.13 15.21 -3.11
CA SER A 289 10.42 15.35 -1.67
C SER A 289 11.30 14.23 -1.12
N HIS A 290 12.08 14.54 -0.09
CA HIS A 290 12.92 13.61 0.64
C HIS A 290 13.91 12.83 -0.25
N ASN A 291 14.60 13.56 -1.12
CA ASN A 291 15.75 13.10 -1.88
C ASN A 291 16.92 14.06 -1.64
N PRO A 292 18.18 13.61 -1.73
CA PRO A 292 19.37 14.47 -1.62
C PRO A 292 19.62 15.33 -2.88
N ILE A 293 18.59 15.95 -3.45
CA ILE A 293 18.70 16.79 -4.66
C ILE A 293 19.22 18.17 -4.26
N THR A 294 20.29 18.65 -4.89
CA THR A 294 20.83 19.99 -4.66
C THR A 294 20.54 20.93 -5.83
N ASP A 295 20.56 20.40 -7.06
CA ASP A 295 20.28 21.14 -8.27
C ASP A 295 18.86 20.83 -8.80
N ILE A 296 18.02 21.87 -8.85
CA ILE A 296 16.68 21.81 -9.45
C ILE A 296 16.57 22.57 -10.77
N SER A 297 17.69 22.99 -11.36
CA SER A 297 17.75 23.58 -12.71
C SER A 297 16.98 22.80 -13.78
N PRO A 298 16.92 21.44 -13.77
CA PRO A 298 16.16 20.71 -14.78
C PRO A 298 14.65 20.96 -14.75
N LEU A 299 14.11 21.51 -13.65
CA LEU A 299 12.68 21.82 -13.55
C LEU A 299 12.28 23.04 -14.38
N ASN A 300 13.23 23.90 -14.78
CA ASN A 300 12.92 25.17 -15.48
C ASN A 300 12.23 24.99 -16.84
N THR A 301 12.22 23.78 -17.40
CA THR A 301 11.55 23.44 -18.67
C THR A 301 10.11 22.94 -18.48
N LEU A 302 9.64 22.77 -17.23
CA LEU A 302 8.34 22.16 -16.91
C LEU A 302 7.22 23.20 -16.84
N TYR A 303 7.08 24.03 -17.87
CA TYR A 303 6.14 25.16 -17.91
C TYR A 303 4.64 24.80 -17.76
N ASN A 304 4.27 23.51 -17.84
CA ASN A 304 2.91 23.02 -17.61
C ASN A 304 2.67 22.47 -16.20
N LEU A 305 3.65 22.58 -15.30
CA LEU A 305 3.54 22.06 -13.94
C LEU A 305 2.52 22.89 -13.14
N GLU A 306 1.55 22.20 -12.56
CA GLU A 306 0.47 22.78 -11.76
C GLU A 306 0.66 22.48 -10.26
N GLU A 307 1.29 21.35 -9.90
CA GLU A 307 1.55 20.95 -8.52
C GLU A 307 2.99 20.48 -8.34
N LEU A 308 3.70 21.05 -7.36
CA LEU A 308 5.09 20.72 -7.06
C LEU A 308 5.34 20.56 -5.56
N SER A 309 5.94 19.45 -5.17
CA SER A 309 6.37 19.19 -3.80
C SER A 309 7.86 18.87 -3.72
N MET A 310 8.60 19.68 -2.96
CA MET A 310 10.04 19.64 -2.79
C MET A 310 10.43 19.79 -1.32
N LYS A 311 10.02 18.85 -0.46
CA LYS A 311 10.46 18.82 0.94
C LYS A 311 11.85 18.20 1.05
N ASN A 312 12.90 19.01 1.05
CA ASN A 312 14.28 18.55 0.93
C ASN A 312 15.25 19.42 1.74
N ASP A 313 15.87 18.82 2.77
CA ASP A 313 16.80 19.51 3.67
C ASP A 313 18.15 19.92 3.00
N TYR A 314 18.42 19.45 1.77
CA TYR A 314 19.59 19.80 0.95
C TYR A 314 19.32 20.94 -0.04
N LEU A 315 18.06 21.34 -0.22
CA LEU A 315 17.69 22.41 -1.13
C LEU A 315 18.16 23.78 -0.56
N ARG A 316 18.79 24.59 -1.41
CA ARG A 316 19.32 25.93 -1.06
C ARG A 316 18.86 27.00 -2.04
N ASP A 317 18.92 26.68 -3.33
CA ASP A 317 18.49 27.56 -4.41
C ASP A 317 17.18 27.04 -5.00
N ILE A 318 16.22 27.95 -5.17
CA ILE A 318 14.94 27.68 -5.82
C ILE A 318 14.74 28.54 -7.09
N SER A 319 15.78 29.21 -7.57
CA SER A 319 15.74 30.13 -8.74
C SER A 319 15.06 29.53 -9.97
N SER A 320 15.18 28.23 -10.18
CA SER A 320 14.61 27.49 -11.30
C SER A 320 13.08 27.48 -11.34
N ILE A 321 12.39 27.64 -10.20
CA ILE A 321 10.92 27.56 -10.17
C ILE A 321 10.25 28.79 -10.75
N LYS A 322 10.94 29.93 -10.88
CA LYS A 322 10.37 31.18 -11.40
C LYS A 322 9.75 31.06 -12.81
N LYS A 323 10.11 30.02 -13.55
CA LYS A 323 9.57 29.71 -14.89
C LYS A 323 8.28 28.89 -14.87
N LEU A 324 7.88 28.38 -13.71
CA LEU A 324 6.74 27.48 -13.52
C LEU A 324 5.44 28.27 -13.28
N GLN A 325 5.12 29.19 -14.19
CA GLN A 325 4.06 30.20 -14.01
C GLN A 325 2.63 29.62 -13.86
N LYS A 326 2.42 28.36 -14.26
CA LYS A 326 1.13 27.64 -14.10
C LYS A 326 0.98 26.91 -12.76
N LEU A 327 1.96 27.05 -11.85
CA LEU A 327 1.88 26.42 -10.53
C LEU A 327 0.69 26.97 -9.74
N LYS A 328 -0.13 26.05 -9.25
CA LYS A 328 -1.29 26.31 -8.39
C LYS A 328 -1.03 25.86 -6.96
N THR A 329 -0.31 24.75 -6.78
CA THR A 329 0.04 24.21 -5.46
C THR A 329 1.53 23.99 -5.35
N LEU A 330 2.15 24.57 -4.33
CA LEU A 330 3.57 24.48 -4.08
C LEU A 330 3.84 24.15 -2.62
N THR A 331 4.61 23.09 -2.39
CA THR A 331 5.11 22.75 -1.06
C THR A 331 6.62 22.67 -1.07
N ILE A 332 7.30 23.46 -0.23
CA ILE A 332 8.77 23.49 -0.16
C ILE A 332 9.21 23.35 1.30
N LYS A 333 10.25 22.56 1.55
CA LYS A 333 10.99 22.59 2.82
C LYS A 333 12.47 22.55 2.51
N GLY A 334 13.28 23.41 3.12
CA GLY A 334 14.73 23.36 2.96
C GLY A 334 15.44 24.54 3.63
N LYS A 335 16.77 24.59 3.47
CA LYS A 335 17.60 25.73 3.93
C LYS A 335 17.71 26.77 2.81
N ILE A 336 16.56 27.24 2.35
CA ILE A 336 16.44 28.12 1.17
C ILE A 336 17.10 29.46 1.45
N ASN A 337 17.99 29.91 0.55
CA ASN A 337 18.73 31.16 0.73
C ASN A 337 17.86 32.40 0.54
N THR A 338 16.91 32.38 -0.39
CA THR A 338 16.01 33.49 -0.71
C THR A 338 14.69 32.97 -1.26
N LEU A 339 13.59 33.68 -0.94
CA LEU A 339 12.24 33.40 -1.44
C LEU A 339 11.88 34.20 -2.71
N GLU A 340 12.76 35.07 -3.21
CA GLU A 340 12.52 35.92 -4.40
C GLU A 340 11.92 35.18 -5.62
N PRO A 341 12.32 33.93 -5.95
CA PRO A 341 11.71 33.21 -7.07
C PRO A 341 10.21 32.95 -6.96
N LEU A 342 9.63 33.04 -5.75
CA LEU A 342 8.18 32.90 -5.53
C LEU A 342 7.37 34.09 -6.06
N ARG A 343 7.98 35.28 -6.16
CA ARG A 343 7.33 36.52 -6.63
C ARG A 343 6.67 36.36 -8.01
N GLU A 344 7.24 35.50 -8.86
CA GLU A 344 6.80 35.26 -10.24
C GLU A 344 5.62 34.28 -10.35
N LEU A 345 5.23 33.61 -9.27
CA LEU A 345 4.26 32.50 -9.29
C LEU A 345 2.83 32.97 -8.99
N THR A 346 2.36 33.96 -9.74
CA THR A 346 1.09 34.68 -9.48
C THR A 346 -0.18 33.84 -9.60
N GLU A 347 -0.12 32.65 -10.20
CA GLU A 347 -1.24 31.69 -10.26
C GLU A 347 -1.35 30.78 -9.02
N LEU A 348 -0.42 30.88 -8.07
CA LEU A 348 -0.43 30.05 -6.85
C LEU A 348 -1.71 30.26 -6.05
N LYS A 349 -2.36 29.16 -5.72
CA LYS A 349 -3.55 29.10 -4.86
C LYS A 349 -3.23 28.56 -3.48
N GLU A 350 -2.26 27.66 -3.40
CA GLU A 350 -1.85 26.98 -2.18
C GLU A 350 -0.32 26.99 -2.08
N LEU A 351 0.19 27.60 -1.01
CA LEU A 351 1.62 27.67 -0.74
C LEU A 351 1.88 27.20 0.69
N SER A 352 2.71 26.17 0.84
CA SER A 352 3.22 25.70 2.13
C SER A 352 4.75 25.71 2.08
N PHE A 353 5.40 26.45 2.98
CA PHE A 353 6.87 26.45 3.02
C PHE A 353 7.47 26.47 4.42
N ASN A 354 8.57 25.75 4.58
CA ASN A 354 9.44 25.86 5.75
C ASN A 354 10.82 26.29 5.27
N SER A 355 11.19 27.52 5.63
CA SER A 355 12.49 28.11 5.31
C SER A 355 13.31 28.25 6.58
N GLN A 356 14.43 27.53 6.63
CA GLN A 356 15.34 27.55 7.78
C GLN A 356 16.40 28.68 7.70
N LYS A 357 16.38 29.51 6.65
CA LYS A 357 17.42 30.53 6.43
C LYS A 357 16.87 31.87 5.91
N SER A 358 16.00 31.86 4.89
CA SER A 358 15.36 33.08 4.40
C SER A 358 14.17 33.45 5.28
N SER A 359 14.10 34.72 5.68
CA SER A 359 12.99 35.31 6.46
C SER A 359 12.20 36.38 5.71
N ASP A 360 12.66 36.85 4.55
CA ASP A 360 11.93 37.83 3.74
C ASP A 360 10.75 37.16 3.02
N ILE A 361 9.56 37.34 3.58
CA ILE A 361 8.29 36.87 3.02
C ILE A 361 7.58 37.93 2.18
N CYS A 362 8.09 39.15 2.11
CA CYS A 362 7.41 40.25 1.43
C CYS A 362 7.38 40.07 -0.08
N VAL A 363 8.20 39.15 -0.60
CA VAL A 363 8.12 38.59 -1.96
C VAL A 363 6.76 37.99 -2.31
N LEU A 364 5.94 37.64 -1.30
CA LEU A 364 4.62 37.03 -1.48
C LEU A 364 3.48 38.06 -1.66
N ASN A 365 3.75 39.36 -1.48
CA ASN A 365 2.73 40.41 -1.44
C ASN A 365 1.82 40.47 -2.68
N ASN A 366 2.32 40.07 -3.84
CA ASN A 366 1.58 40.11 -5.11
C ASN A 366 0.93 38.77 -5.49
N LEU A 367 0.98 37.75 -4.62
CA LEU A 367 0.39 36.43 -4.89
C LEU A 367 -1.12 36.41 -4.60
N ASN A 368 -1.85 37.33 -5.23
CA ASN A 368 -3.27 37.62 -4.97
C ASN A 368 -4.21 36.43 -5.26
N SER A 369 -3.75 35.42 -5.98
CA SER A 369 -4.48 34.16 -6.22
C SER A 369 -4.48 33.21 -5.01
N LEU A 370 -3.65 33.47 -4.00
CA LEU A 370 -3.52 32.61 -2.83
C LEU A 370 -4.84 32.52 -2.06
N THR A 371 -5.21 31.29 -1.75
CA THR A 371 -6.36 30.92 -0.91
C THR A 371 -5.94 30.19 0.35
N SER A 372 -4.76 29.55 0.33
CA SER A 372 -4.16 28.89 1.49
C SER A 372 -2.67 29.21 1.56
N LEU A 373 -2.25 29.73 2.72
CA LEU A 373 -0.86 30.05 3.01
C LEU A 373 -0.46 29.38 4.33
N GLU A 374 0.55 28.52 4.27
CA GLU A 374 1.19 27.91 5.43
C GLU A 374 2.69 28.24 5.42
N PHE A 375 3.21 28.74 6.53
CA PHE A 375 4.66 28.84 6.68
C PHE A 375 5.18 28.61 8.09
N ILE A 376 6.42 28.17 8.14
CA ILE A 376 7.21 27.97 9.36
C ILE A 376 8.55 28.66 9.15
N ILE A 377 8.78 29.77 9.87
CA ILE A 377 10.02 30.54 9.84
C ILE A 377 10.33 31.01 11.26
N SER A 378 11.32 30.40 11.91
CA SER A 378 11.60 30.61 13.33
C SER A 378 12.06 32.05 13.68
N ASN A 379 12.37 32.89 12.69
CA ASN A 379 12.89 34.25 12.89
C ASN A 379 12.03 35.35 12.24
N ILE A 380 10.73 35.11 11.99
CA ILE A 380 9.82 36.14 11.48
C ILE A 380 8.92 36.72 12.58
N SER A 381 8.86 38.05 12.67
CA SER A 381 7.99 38.77 13.60
C SER A 381 7.00 39.72 12.93
N ASP A 382 7.26 40.13 11.69
CA ASP A 382 6.44 41.08 10.93
C ASP A 382 5.90 40.41 9.66
N ILE A 383 4.59 40.51 9.48
CA ILE A 383 3.84 39.99 8.33
C ILE A 383 2.99 41.07 7.65
N SER A 384 3.19 42.35 7.99
CA SER A 384 2.42 43.50 7.48
C SER A 384 2.43 43.61 5.95
N CYS A 385 3.51 43.17 5.32
CA CYS A 385 3.63 43.17 3.86
C CYS A 385 2.70 42.17 3.13
N LEU A 386 2.02 41.27 3.85
CA LEU A 386 1.05 40.33 3.27
C LEU A 386 -0.36 40.92 3.10
N LYS A 387 -0.57 42.21 3.39
CA LYS A 387 -1.89 42.87 3.40
C LYS A 387 -2.74 42.68 2.13
N ASP A 388 -2.12 42.47 0.97
CA ASP A 388 -2.80 42.43 -0.32
C ASP A 388 -3.38 41.04 -0.68
N LEU A 389 -3.20 40.02 0.18
CA LEU A 389 -3.72 38.65 -0.01
C LEU A 389 -5.24 38.50 0.23
N GLN A 390 -6.06 39.31 -0.43
CA GLN A 390 -7.51 39.44 -0.19
C GLN A 390 -8.33 38.15 -0.46
N ASN A 391 -7.76 37.18 -1.19
CA ASN A 391 -8.41 35.90 -1.48
C ASN A 391 -8.13 34.80 -0.45
N LEU A 392 -7.33 35.09 0.57
CA LEU A 392 -6.89 34.12 1.57
C LEU A 392 -8.08 33.61 2.40
N LYS A 393 -8.20 32.28 2.48
CA LYS A 393 -9.23 31.56 3.26
C LYS A 393 -8.61 30.82 4.45
N SER A 394 -7.36 30.39 4.31
CA SER A 394 -6.62 29.68 5.33
C SER A 394 -5.24 30.30 5.52
N LEU A 395 -4.92 30.71 6.74
CA LEU A 395 -3.60 31.19 7.13
C LEU A 395 -3.07 30.34 8.28
N LYS A 396 -1.94 29.66 8.06
CA LYS A 396 -1.25 28.90 9.10
C LYS A 396 0.16 29.41 9.28
N ILE A 397 0.44 29.86 10.49
CA ILE A 397 1.75 30.32 10.92
C ILE A 397 2.12 29.50 12.14
N THR A 398 3.26 28.83 12.11
CA THR A 398 3.70 27.98 13.22
C THR A 398 5.17 28.20 13.51
N ASP A 399 5.55 28.14 14.78
CA ASP A 399 6.94 28.31 15.24
C ASP A 399 7.55 29.59 14.67
N SER A 400 6.92 30.73 14.99
CA SER A 400 7.29 32.06 14.48
C SER A 400 7.00 33.11 15.56
N PRO A 401 7.97 33.95 15.95
CA PRO A 401 7.83 34.91 17.06
C PRO A 401 6.93 36.12 16.76
N ILE A 402 5.88 35.93 15.95
CA ILE A 402 4.89 36.94 15.58
C ILE A 402 4.07 37.33 16.79
N GLN A 403 3.87 38.64 16.97
CA GLN A 403 3.01 39.22 18.00
C GLN A 403 1.83 39.98 17.38
N ASP A 404 2.11 40.73 16.32
CA ASP A 404 1.11 41.53 15.62
C ASP A 404 0.53 40.76 14.43
N ILE A 405 -0.79 40.57 14.46
CA ILE A 405 -1.57 39.95 13.39
C ILE A 405 -2.60 40.93 12.79
N SER A 406 -2.43 42.24 13.00
CA SER A 406 -3.32 43.29 12.50
C SER A 406 -3.58 43.18 10.99
N VAL A 407 -2.60 42.70 10.22
CA VAL A 407 -2.74 42.43 8.77
C VAL A 407 -3.94 41.54 8.42
N VAL A 408 -4.35 40.66 9.33
CA VAL A 408 -5.45 39.70 9.16
C VAL A 408 -6.80 40.39 8.89
N SER A 409 -6.98 41.65 9.30
CA SER A 409 -8.19 42.42 8.98
C SER A 409 -8.41 42.61 7.48
N ASN A 410 -7.36 42.47 6.66
CA ASN A 410 -7.42 42.61 5.20
C ASN A 410 -7.89 41.33 4.48
N TYR A 411 -8.20 40.25 5.21
CA TYR A 411 -8.59 38.95 4.63
C TYR A 411 -10.08 38.65 4.86
N PRO A 412 -11.02 39.28 4.13
CA PRO A 412 -12.46 39.15 4.39
C PRO A 412 -13.01 37.73 4.17
N LYS A 413 -12.27 36.90 3.42
CA LYS A 413 -12.64 35.49 3.12
C LYS A 413 -12.01 34.49 4.09
N LEU A 414 -11.26 34.96 5.09
CA LEU A 414 -10.54 34.09 6.02
C LEU A 414 -11.54 33.28 6.86
N SER A 415 -11.42 31.96 6.78
CA SER A 415 -12.26 31.01 7.53
C SER A 415 -11.48 30.15 8.51
N SER A 416 -10.17 30.03 8.30
CA SER A 416 -9.26 29.24 9.14
C SER A 416 -8.00 30.02 9.45
N ILE A 417 -7.65 30.12 10.74
CA ILE A 417 -6.37 30.66 11.20
C ILE A 417 -5.73 29.71 12.21
N ASN A 418 -4.45 29.43 12.02
CA ASN A 418 -3.64 28.67 12.95
C ASN A 418 -2.39 29.48 13.29
N LEU A 419 -2.24 29.79 14.58
CA LEU A 419 -1.18 30.60 15.17
C LEU A 419 -0.41 29.80 16.23
N ASN A 420 -0.40 28.46 16.11
CA ASN A 420 0.24 27.58 17.07
C ASN A 420 1.74 27.92 17.21
N ASP A 421 2.27 27.92 18.43
CA ASP A 421 3.68 28.23 18.71
C ASP A 421 4.08 29.63 18.18
N THR A 422 3.26 30.64 18.46
CA THR A 422 3.55 32.06 18.16
C THR A 422 3.47 32.91 19.43
N ASN A 423 3.91 34.16 19.36
CA ASN A 423 3.89 35.08 20.51
C ASN A 423 2.66 35.99 20.56
N VAL A 424 1.62 35.70 19.76
CA VAL A 424 0.41 36.52 19.65
C VAL A 424 -0.27 36.68 21.01
N LYS A 425 -0.69 37.92 21.31
CA LYS A 425 -1.38 38.30 22.55
C LYS A 425 -2.79 38.80 22.31
N ASP A 426 -2.96 39.57 21.23
CA ASP A 426 -4.22 40.18 20.87
C ASP A 426 -4.79 39.53 19.61
N ILE A 427 -6.02 39.05 19.72
CA ILE A 427 -6.81 38.48 18.63
C ILE A 427 -8.11 39.26 18.39
N SER A 428 -8.19 40.50 18.89
CA SER A 428 -9.30 41.44 18.65
C SER A 428 -9.61 41.63 17.17
N VAL A 429 -8.58 41.58 16.32
CA VAL A 429 -8.68 41.65 14.85
C VAL A 429 -9.58 40.56 14.24
N LEU A 430 -9.85 39.47 14.96
CA LEU A 430 -10.72 38.39 14.50
C LEU A 430 -12.22 38.67 14.74
N LYS A 431 -12.58 39.63 15.62
CA LYS A 431 -13.97 40.02 15.91
C LYS A 431 -14.79 40.33 14.64
N PRO A 432 -14.32 41.17 13.69
CA PRO A 432 -15.10 41.48 12.48
C PRO A 432 -15.16 40.34 11.44
N LEU A 433 -14.34 39.29 11.55
CA LEU A 433 -14.30 38.22 10.54
C LEU A 433 -15.47 37.25 10.72
N LEU A 434 -16.49 37.39 9.87
CA LEU A 434 -17.73 36.59 9.97
C LEU A 434 -17.56 35.14 9.49
N ASN A 435 -16.60 34.89 8.61
CA ASN A 435 -16.38 33.57 8.01
C ASN A 435 -15.46 32.67 8.84
N ILE A 436 -14.85 33.19 9.92
CA ILE A 436 -13.91 32.44 10.73
C ILE A 436 -14.64 31.34 11.49
N VAL A 437 -14.22 30.09 11.30
CA VAL A 437 -14.82 28.89 11.92
C VAL A 437 -13.77 27.98 12.56
N THR A 438 -12.51 28.11 12.15
CA THR A 438 -11.39 27.35 12.69
C THR A 438 -10.32 28.29 13.22
N VAL A 439 -10.04 28.20 14.52
CA VAL A 439 -9.02 29.00 15.19
C VAL A 439 -8.16 28.09 16.07
N ASN A 440 -6.85 28.08 15.82
CA ASN A 440 -5.87 27.46 16.70
C ASN A 440 -4.92 28.53 17.23
N ILE A 441 -4.91 28.70 18.56
CA ILE A 441 -4.04 29.61 19.31
C ILE A 441 -3.24 28.84 20.38
N ASN A 442 -2.93 27.56 20.14
CA ASN A 442 -2.13 26.75 21.06
C ASN A 442 -0.73 27.33 21.26
N ASN A 443 -0.21 27.22 22.48
CA ASN A 443 1.13 27.70 22.83
C ASN A 443 1.34 29.18 22.43
N THR A 444 0.32 30.02 22.68
CA THR A 444 0.40 31.48 22.46
C THR A 444 0.32 32.26 23.77
N ASN A 445 0.46 33.58 23.70
CA ASN A 445 0.34 34.48 24.84
C ASN A 445 -1.05 35.15 24.92
N VAL A 446 -2.05 34.62 24.21
CA VAL A 446 -3.41 35.15 24.23
C VAL A 446 -4.01 34.97 25.62
N THR A 447 -4.60 36.04 26.17
CA THR A 447 -5.27 35.99 27.48
C THR A 447 -6.78 36.15 27.39
N ASP A 448 -7.29 36.60 26.24
CA ASP A 448 -8.70 36.90 26.03
C ASP A 448 -9.15 36.45 24.63
N ALA A 449 -10.01 35.45 24.60
CA ALA A 449 -10.63 34.93 23.38
C ALA A 449 -12.09 35.38 23.20
N SER A 450 -12.57 36.34 24.01
CA SER A 450 -13.88 36.97 23.85
C SER A 450 -14.14 37.61 22.48
N PRO A 451 -13.13 38.05 21.67
CA PRO A 451 -13.36 38.47 20.28
C PRO A 451 -14.05 37.41 19.40
N LEU A 452 -14.01 36.14 19.79
CA LEU A 452 -14.64 35.03 19.07
C LEU A 452 -15.99 34.60 19.68
N SER A 453 -16.42 35.24 20.77
CA SER A 453 -17.66 34.93 21.47
C SER A 453 -18.89 35.15 20.59
N GLY A 454 -19.85 34.23 20.65
CA GLY A 454 -21.08 34.22 19.85
C GLY A 454 -20.88 33.78 18.39
N LYS A 455 -19.65 33.40 17.98
CA LYS A 455 -19.39 32.88 16.64
C LYS A 455 -19.54 31.35 16.62
N TYR A 456 -20.06 30.82 15.52
CA TYR A 456 -20.03 29.39 15.26
C TYR A 456 -18.60 28.91 14.99
N MET A 457 -18.02 28.11 15.89
CA MET A 457 -16.69 27.52 15.72
C MET A 457 -16.79 26.02 15.41
N SER A 458 -16.31 25.60 14.24
CA SER A 458 -16.12 24.18 13.95
C SER A 458 -14.97 23.59 14.77
N MET A 459 -13.91 24.38 14.99
CA MET A 459 -12.74 23.96 15.76
C MET A 459 -12.08 25.17 16.44
N PHE A 460 -12.00 25.14 17.77
CA PHE A 460 -11.21 26.06 18.58
C PHE A 460 -10.21 25.26 19.42
N SER A 461 -8.94 25.66 19.41
CA SER A 461 -7.87 25.05 20.20
C SER A 461 -7.04 26.15 20.87
N ALA A 462 -6.84 26.04 22.18
CA ALA A 462 -6.06 26.98 22.99
C ALA A 462 -5.25 26.25 24.09
N GLU A 463 -4.68 25.10 23.75
CA GLU A 463 -3.81 24.32 24.64
C GLU A 463 -2.56 25.14 25.01
N ASN A 464 -2.16 25.09 26.28
CA ASN A 464 -1.02 25.84 26.81
C ASN A 464 -1.08 27.37 26.57
N THR A 465 -2.28 27.94 26.51
CA THR A 465 -2.50 29.37 26.31
C THR A 465 -3.10 29.98 27.57
N PRO A 466 -2.59 31.11 28.09
CA PRO A 466 -2.95 31.66 29.41
C PRO A 466 -4.29 32.43 29.38
N LEU A 467 -5.35 31.78 28.90
CA LEU A 467 -6.70 32.37 28.85
C LEU A 467 -7.22 32.68 30.26
N ARG A 468 -7.75 33.90 30.45
CA ARG A 468 -8.41 34.32 31.68
C ARG A 468 -9.59 33.39 32.00
N TRP A 469 -9.93 33.30 33.28
CA TRP A 469 -11.03 32.45 33.76
C TRP A 469 -12.40 32.73 33.11
N CYS A 470 -12.61 33.97 32.65
CA CYS A 470 -13.85 34.42 32.00
C CYS A 470 -13.85 34.25 30.48
N SER A 471 -12.70 33.93 29.89
CA SER A 471 -12.54 33.78 28.44
C SER A 471 -13.09 32.42 28.00
N PRO A 472 -13.74 32.34 26.83
CA PRO A 472 -14.14 31.05 26.25
C PRO A 472 -12.92 30.16 25.99
N LYS A 473 -13.03 28.88 26.35
CA LYS A 473 -11.96 27.86 26.27
C LYS A 473 -12.26 26.73 25.28
N THR A 474 -13.50 26.59 24.85
CA THR A 474 -13.93 25.52 23.93
C THR A 474 -14.79 26.10 22.81
N SER A 475 -14.94 25.36 21.70
CA SER A 475 -15.87 25.73 20.63
C SER A 475 -17.29 25.93 21.14
N GLN A 476 -17.73 25.12 22.10
CA GLN A 476 -19.08 25.24 22.67
C GLN A 476 -19.23 26.52 23.48
N GLU A 477 -18.25 26.88 24.32
CA GLU A 477 -18.29 28.14 25.08
C GLU A 477 -18.30 29.38 24.16
N MET A 478 -17.67 29.31 22.99
CA MET A 478 -17.77 30.36 21.97
C MET A 478 -19.20 30.47 21.44
N ILE A 479 -19.82 29.34 21.09
CA ILE A 479 -21.21 29.29 20.60
C ILE A 479 -22.18 29.81 21.66
N ASP A 480 -21.96 29.46 22.93
CA ASP A 480 -22.79 29.88 24.07
C ASP A 480 -22.59 31.37 24.44
N GLY A 481 -21.69 32.09 23.76
CA GLY A 481 -21.44 33.50 24.01
C GLY A 481 -20.68 33.79 25.31
N VAL A 482 -19.87 32.84 25.79
CA VAL A 482 -19.01 33.08 26.95
C VAL A 482 -18.01 34.19 26.61
N SER A 483 -17.93 35.19 27.48
CA SER A 483 -17.12 36.40 27.28
C SER A 483 -16.65 36.94 28.62
N CYS A 484 -15.46 37.56 28.60
CA CYS A 484 -14.94 38.35 29.72
C CYS A 484 -15.65 39.70 29.90
N TYR A 485 -16.49 40.11 28.96
CA TYR A 485 -17.19 41.40 29.01
C TYR A 485 -18.68 41.21 29.28
N GLU A 486 -19.28 42.20 29.94
CA GLU A 486 -20.73 42.39 30.04
C GLU A 486 -21.30 42.91 28.70
N THR A 487 -22.63 43.02 28.62
CA THR A 487 -23.31 43.51 27.41
C THR A 487 -22.99 44.96 27.04
N ASP A 488 -22.53 45.76 28.01
CA ASP A 488 -22.08 47.14 27.83
C ASP A 488 -20.57 47.27 27.54
N GLU A 489 -19.92 46.14 27.20
CA GLU A 489 -18.47 46.02 26.95
C GLU A 489 -17.58 46.29 28.17
N THR A 490 -18.13 46.40 29.39
CA THR A 490 -17.31 46.47 30.62
C THR A 490 -16.74 45.10 30.99
N LEU A 491 -15.51 45.07 31.54
CA LEU A 491 -14.89 43.81 31.96
C LEU A 491 -15.60 43.25 33.19
N LYS A 492 -15.96 41.96 33.14
CA LYS A 492 -16.62 41.25 34.26
C LYS A 492 -15.79 41.36 35.54
N PRO A 493 -16.39 41.80 36.66
CA PRO A 493 -15.66 41.98 37.90
C PRO A 493 -15.21 40.65 38.50
N LEU A 494 -14.09 40.68 39.23
CA LEU A 494 -13.44 39.48 39.77
C LEU A 494 -14.34 38.64 40.69
N TRP A 495 -15.32 39.24 41.39
CA TRP A 495 -16.22 38.50 42.28
C TRP A 495 -17.13 37.52 41.53
N LYS A 496 -17.47 37.79 40.26
CA LYS A 496 -18.23 36.83 39.43
C LYS A 496 -17.48 35.52 39.17
N ARG A 497 -16.14 35.51 39.37
CA ARG A 497 -15.33 34.27 39.34
C ARG A 497 -15.74 33.30 40.44
N MET A 498 -16.11 33.81 41.62
CA MET A 498 -16.43 33.00 42.80
C MET A 498 -17.79 32.31 42.70
N LEU A 499 -18.64 32.71 41.75
CA LEU A 499 -19.96 32.11 41.52
C LEU A 499 -19.95 30.98 40.48
N ARG A 500 -18.83 30.76 39.78
CA ARG A 500 -18.65 29.74 38.74
C ARG A 500 -17.88 28.50 39.21
N GLN A 501 -17.27 28.55 40.39
CA GLN A 501 -16.69 27.39 41.10
C GLN A 501 -17.75 26.80 42.02
#